data_AF-A0A1Q2CZH3-F1
#
_entry.id   AF-A0A1Q2CZH3-F1
#
_cell.length_a   1.000
_cell.length_b   1.000
_cell.length_c   1.000
_cell.angle_alpha   90.00
_cell.angle_beta   90.00
_cell.angle_gamma   90.00
#
_symmetry.space_group_name_H-M   'P 1'
#
loop_
_entity.id
_entity.type
_entity.pdbx_description
1 polymer ?
#
loop_
_entity_poly.entity_id
_entity_poly.type
_entity_poly.pdbx_seq_one_letter_code
_entity_poly.pdbx_strand_id
1 'polypeptide(L)'
;MAATPTLYRRDDEDRLLYREAWTISGGVIEHSGRVGTTGRQPVRPTGRKSADGATAQQVLERFEAAARADGFSEIPDEERGWVVLQHWAFTADLSHPEDERLFTGMWDALDGYLRWRGVGECDGNDVGGTPPGLPDGVVVNWFCPVVDVDLGVKALRSFARSVRMGSLHVIGRREPGEDSDYVLAYSPRKSDTTFTL
;
A
#
# COMPACT_ATOMS: atom_id res chain seq x y z
N MET A 1 8.24 17.30 1.53
CA MET A 1 6.78 17.50 1.64
C MET A 1 6.41 17.23 3.08
N ALA A 2 5.60 18.06 3.72
CA ALA A 2 5.18 17.80 5.11
C ALA A 2 3.83 17.06 5.09
N ALA A 3 3.65 16.11 5.99
CA ALA A 3 2.44 15.29 6.08
C ALA A 3 2.13 14.94 7.54
N THR A 4 0.87 14.65 7.83
CA THR A 4 0.47 14.00 9.09
C THR A 4 0.71 12.50 8.99
N PRO A 5 0.83 11.78 10.12
CA PRO A 5 0.66 10.33 10.11
C PRO A 5 -0.73 9.95 9.56
N THR A 6 -0.85 8.75 9.00
CA THR A 6 -2.16 8.17 8.66
C THR A 6 -2.82 7.65 9.92
N LEU A 7 -4.00 8.20 10.23
CA LEU A 7 -4.78 7.86 11.40
C LEU A 7 -5.97 7.00 11.01
N TYR A 8 -6.36 6.07 11.88
CA TYR A 8 -7.38 5.06 11.64
C TYR A 8 -8.43 5.02 12.75
N ARG A 9 -9.64 4.61 12.39
CA ARG A 9 -10.74 4.36 13.33
C ARG A 9 -11.74 3.39 12.74
N ARG A 10 -12.33 2.52 13.55
CA ARG A 10 -13.49 1.71 13.14
C ARG A 10 -14.79 2.48 13.36
N ASP A 11 -15.68 2.45 12.38
CA ASP A 11 -17.03 3.01 12.51
C ASP A 11 -18.00 2.03 13.19
N ASP A 12 -19.27 2.43 13.32
CA ASP A 12 -20.31 1.63 13.99
C ASP A 12 -20.66 0.32 13.26
N GLU A 13 -20.23 0.17 12.00
CA GLU A 13 -20.39 -1.04 11.19
C GLU A 13 -19.09 -1.86 11.13
N ASP A 14 -18.13 -1.59 12.03
CA ASP A 14 -16.81 -2.23 12.08
C ASP A 14 -15.97 -2.02 10.80
N ARG A 15 -16.23 -0.93 10.05
CA ARG A 15 -15.44 -0.59 8.86
C ARG A 15 -14.28 0.29 9.25
N LEU A 16 -13.08 -0.09 8.81
CA LEU A 16 -11.89 0.72 9.04
C LEU A 16 -11.89 1.96 8.14
N LEU A 17 -11.80 3.13 8.76
CA LEU A 17 -11.68 4.44 8.13
C LEU A 17 -10.25 4.96 8.32
N TYR A 18 -9.79 5.80 7.41
CA TYR A 18 -8.50 6.48 7.52
C TYR A 18 -8.62 7.99 7.27
N ARG A 19 -7.66 8.74 7.82
CA ARG A 19 -7.46 10.17 7.62
C ARG A 19 -5.98 10.50 7.64
N GLU A 20 -5.54 11.28 6.66
CA GLU A 20 -4.19 11.84 6.58
C GLU A 20 -4.23 13.16 5.82
N ALA A 21 -3.17 13.96 5.90
CA ALA A 21 -3.05 15.17 5.11
C ALA A 21 -1.60 15.47 4.76
N TRP A 22 -1.37 16.11 3.62
CA TRP A 22 -0.02 16.53 3.20
C TRP A 22 -0.02 17.85 2.43
N THR A 23 1.13 18.51 2.42
CA THR A 23 1.30 19.79 1.73
C THR A 23 1.42 19.62 0.22
N ILE A 24 0.78 20.53 -0.50
CA ILE A 24 0.98 20.72 -1.94
C ILE A 24 1.32 22.19 -2.21
N SER A 25 1.69 22.50 -3.46
CA SER A 25 1.88 23.89 -3.85
C SER A 25 0.59 24.70 -3.65
N GLY A 26 0.63 25.66 -2.71
CA GLY A 26 -0.48 26.56 -2.42
C GLY A 26 -1.58 26.02 -1.52
N GLY A 27 -1.41 24.85 -0.88
CA GLY A 27 -2.43 24.28 -0.01
C GLY A 27 -2.03 22.99 0.72
N VAL A 28 -3.02 22.37 1.35
CA VAL A 28 -2.93 21.04 1.98
C VAL A 28 -4.01 20.16 1.36
N ILE A 29 -3.67 18.94 0.96
CA ILE A 29 -4.64 17.90 0.63
C ILE A 29 -5.00 17.19 1.93
N GLU A 30 -6.29 17.14 2.25
CA GLU A 30 -6.82 16.21 3.26
C GLU A 30 -7.29 14.95 2.53
N HIS A 31 -6.80 13.79 2.92
CA HIS A 31 -7.14 12.52 2.32
C HIS A 31 -7.83 11.62 3.34
N SER A 32 -9.04 11.18 3.02
CA SER A 32 -9.84 10.38 3.95
C SER A 32 -10.82 9.48 3.24
N GLY A 33 -11.14 8.36 3.85
CA GLY A 33 -12.09 7.41 3.30
C GLY A 33 -12.18 6.12 4.10
N ARG A 34 -12.85 5.14 3.49
CA ARG A 34 -12.84 3.76 3.98
C ARG A 34 -11.60 3.06 3.46
N VAL A 35 -10.90 2.33 4.34
CA VAL A 35 -9.73 1.53 3.95
C VAL A 35 -10.11 0.55 2.84
N GLY A 36 -9.21 0.39 1.86
CA GLY A 36 -9.44 -0.42 0.67
C GLY A 36 -10.16 0.29 -0.47
N THR A 37 -10.56 1.56 -0.29
CA THR A 37 -11.19 2.38 -1.33
C THR A 37 -10.47 3.71 -1.53
N THR A 38 -10.51 4.23 -2.76
CA THR A 38 -9.93 5.56 -3.05
C THR A 38 -10.66 6.63 -2.25
N GLY A 39 -9.91 7.40 -1.46
CA GLY A 39 -10.45 8.43 -0.58
C GLY A 39 -10.85 9.71 -1.31
N ARG A 40 -11.50 10.59 -0.55
CA ARG A 40 -11.75 11.99 -0.95
C ARG A 40 -10.51 12.83 -0.69
N GLN A 41 -10.29 13.83 -1.52
CA GLN A 41 -9.08 14.66 -1.52
C GLN A 41 -9.38 16.17 -1.58
N PRO A 42 -10.18 16.74 -0.66
CA PRO A 42 -10.38 18.18 -0.64
C PRO A 42 -9.05 18.92 -0.41
N VAL A 43 -8.87 20.02 -1.15
CA VAL A 43 -7.73 20.93 -0.98
C VAL A 43 -8.14 22.07 -0.06
N ARG A 44 -7.33 22.30 0.97
CA ARG A 44 -7.39 23.48 1.83
C ARG A 44 -6.38 24.54 1.37
N PRO A 45 -6.83 25.74 0.96
CA PRO A 45 -5.93 26.83 0.63
C PRO A 45 -5.14 27.29 1.86
N THR A 46 -3.91 27.78 1.65
CA THR A 46 -3.05 28.30 2.72
C THR A 46 -2.54 29.71 2.42
N GLY A 47 -2.00 30.38 3.43
CA GLY A 47 -1.46 31.73 3.33
C GLY A 47 -2.51 32.75 2.88
N ARG A 48 -2.17 33.62 1.93
CA ARG A 48 -3.07 34.68 1.42
C ARG A 48 -4.37 34.16 0.79
N LYS A 49 -4.42 32.87 0.41
CA LYS A 49 -5.61 32.24 -0.16
C LYS A 49 -6.49 31.58 0.91
N SER A 50 -5.98 31.39 2.13
CA SER A 50 -6.81 30.93 3.25
C SER A 50 -7.70 32.06 3.75
N ALA A 51 -8.92 31.73 4.17
CA ALA A 51 -9.87 32.70 4.75
C ALA A 51 -9.35 33.36 6.02
N ASP A 52 -8.53 32.64 6.80
CA ASP A 52 -7.95 33.07 8.07
C ASP A 52 -6.44 33.30 8.02
N GLY A 53 -5.83 33.23 6.82
CA GLY A 53 -4.38 33.36 6.66
C GLY A 53 -3.55 32.18 7.17
N ALA A 54 -4.17 31.04 7.51
CA ALA A 54 -3.46 29.89 8.08
C ALA A 54 -2.30 29.39 7.21
N THR A 55 -1.19 29.06 7.87
CA THR A 55 -0.05 28.39 7.22
C THR A 55 -0.39 26.91 6.95
N ALA A 56 0.34 26.26 6.04
CA ALA A 56 0.17 24.83 5.79
C ALA A 56 0.36 23.99 7.06
N GLN A 57 1.34 24.35 7.89
CA GLN A 57 1.59 23.69 9.17
C GLN A 57 0.39 23.79 10.12
N GLN A 58 -0.21 24.99 10.26
CA GLN A 58 -1.40 25.18 11.09
C GLN A 58 -2.60 24.38 10.58
N VAL A 59 -2.74 24.24 9.26
CA VAL A 59 -3.80 23.41 8.67
C VAL A 59 -3.57 21.93 8.99
N LEU A 60 -2.34 21.42 8.87
CA LEU A 60 -2.00 20.03 9.24
C LEU A 60 -2.25 19.77 10.73
N GLU A 61 -1.80 20.66 11.62
CA GLU A 61 -1.98 20.52 13.07
C GLU A 61 -3.46 20.51 13.47
N ARG A 62 -4.27 21.40 12.88
CA ARG A 62 -5.73 21.43 13.12
C ARG A 62 -6.40 20.16 12.59
N PHE A 63 -5.98 19.68 11.42
CA PHE A 63 -6.50 18.44 10.84
C PHE A 63 -6.22 17.24 11.75
N GLU A 64 -4.98 17.09 12.20
CA GLU A 64 -4.56 15.99 13.08
C GLU A 64 -5.29 16.05 14.42
N ALA A 65 -5.36 17.24 15.04
CA ALA A 65 -6.08 17.43 16.30
C ALA A 65 -7.58 17.09 16.17
N ALA A 66 -8.23 17.50 15.08
CA ALA A 66 -9.62 17.18 14.81
C ALA A 66 -9.82 15.66 14.59
N ALA A 67 -8.92 15.01 13.84
CA ALA A 67 -8.98 13.58 13.63
C ALA A 67 -8.81 12.80 14.95
N ARG A 68 -7.86 13.19 15.80
CA ARG A 68 -7.68 12.56 17.13
C ARG A 68 -8.87 12.82 18.06
N ALA A 69 -9.46 14.01 18.03
CA ALA A 69 -10.69 14.31 18.78
C ALA A 69 -11.88 13.46 18.31
N ASP A 70 -11.93 13.11 17.02
CA ASP A 70 -12.90 12.17 16.45
C ASP A 70 -12.57 10.69 16.74
N GLY A 71 -11.53 10.41 17.54
CA GLY A 71 -11.13 9.07 17.96
C GLY A 71 -10.26 8.31 16.97
N PHE A 72 -9.64 8.99 16.00
CA PHE A 72 -8.66 8.35 15.12
C PHE A 72 -7.28 8.25 15.80
N SER A 73 -6.57 7.15 15.57
CA SER A 73 -5.24 6.90 16.11
C SER A 73 -4.33 6.21 15.09
N GLU A 74 -3.03 6.24 15.31
CA GLU A 74 -2.07 5.47 14.52
C GLU A 74 -2.23 3.97 14.82
N ILE A 75 -1.93 3.11 13.83
CA ILE A 75 -1.78 1.68 14.03
C ILE A 75 -0.27 1.42 14.11
N PRO A 76 0.25 0.97 15.27
CA PRO A 76 1.66 0.63 15.44
C PRO A 76 2.14 -0.41 14.43
N ASP A 77 3.43 -0.39 14.09
CA ASP A 77 3.98 -1.30 13.07
C ASP A 77 3.85 -2.77 13.47
N GLU A 78 3.91 -3.08 14.78
CA GLU A 78 3.69 -4.42 15.34
C GLU A 78 2.24 -4.92 15.21
N GLU A 79 1.28 -4.02 15.05
CA GLU A 79 -0.13 -4.34 14.81
C GLU A 79 -0.48 -4.43 13.32
N ARG A 80 0.49 -4.16 12.43
CA ARG A 80 0.32 -4.32 10.99
C ARG A 80 0.59 -5.75 10.56
N GLY A 81 -0.20 -6.20 9.60
CA GLY A 81 0.07 -7.44 8.88
C GLY A 81 0.97 -7.18 7.67
N TRP A 82 1.34 -8.23 6.97
CA TRP A 82 2.15 -8.14 5.76
C TRP A 82 1.47 -8.85 4.61
N VAL A 83 1.52 -8.25 3.43
CA VAL A 83 1.14 -8.90 2.18
C VAL A 83 2.30 -8.76 1.22
N VAL A 84 2.66 -9.86 0.57
CA VAL A 84 3.79 -9.92 -0.36
C VAL A 84 3.25 -10.19 -1.75
N LEU A 85 3.57 -9.31 -2.69
CA LEU A 85 3.39 -9.59 -4.11
C LEU A 85 4.67 -10.26 -4.61
N GLN A 86 4.58 -11.53 -5.01
CA GLN A 86 5.71 -12.26 -5.58
C GLN A 86 5.51 -12.40 -7.08
N HIS A 87 6.50 -12.04 -7.88
CA HIS A 87 6.51 -12.21 -9.33
C HIS A 87 7.69 -13.07 -9.79
N TRP A 88 7.46 -13.87 -10.83
CA TRP A 88 8.48 -14.70 -11.47
C TRP A 88 8.91 -14.04 -12.77
N ALA A 89 10.06 -13.37 -12.73
CA ALA A 89 10.68 -12.73 -13.88
C ALA A 89 11.34 -13.77 -14.80
N PHE A 90 11.41 -13.49 -16.09
CA PHE A 90 11.97 -14.38 -17.11
C PHE A 90 13.49 -14.42 -17.09
N THR A 91 14.15 -13.31 -16.75
CA THR A 91 15.62 -13.25 -16.68
C THR A 91 16.08 -12.69 -15.34
N ALA A 92 17.20 -13.21 -14.83
CA ALA A 92 17.78 -12.76 -13.56
C ALA A 92 18.21 -11.28 -13.56
N ASP A 93 18.56 -10.73 -14.72
CA ASP A 93 18.92 -9.32 -14.90
C ASP A 93 17.73 -8.41 -15.21
N LEU A 94 16.52 -8.96 -15.25
CA LEU A 94 15.25 -8.28 -15.57
C LEU A 94 15.23 -7.62 -16.96
N SER A 95 16.13 -8.00 -17.87
CA SER A 95 16.24 -7.44 -19.23
C SER A 95 15.19 -7.95 -20.21
N HIS A 96 14.41 -8.97 -19.85
CA HIS A 96 13.31 -9.41 -20.70
C HIS A 96 12.29 -8.28 -20.89
N PRO A 97 11.79 -8.00 -22.12
CA PRO A 97 10.93 -6.84 -22.37
C PRO A 97 9.64 -6.79 -21.51
N GLU A 98 9.08 -7.95 -21.14
CA GLU A 98 7.93 -7.99 -20.24
C GLU A 98 8.28 -7.63 -18.79
N ASP A 99 9.46 -8.04 -18.35
CA ASP A 99 10.00 -7.72 -17.03
C ASP A 99 10.30 -6.22 -16.97
N GLU A 100 11.11 -5.68 -17.89
CA GLU A 100 11.44 -4.25 -17.94
C GLU A 100 10.17 -3.36 -17.89
N ARG A 101 9.16 -3.72 -18.69
CA ARG A 101 7.87 -3.01 -18.72
C ARG A 101 7.15 -3.07 -17.38
N LEU A 102 7.19 -4.21 -16.70
CA LEU A 102 6.51 -4.39 -15.41
C LEU A 102 7.25 -3.69 -14.28
N PHE A 103 8.58 -3.80 -14.24
CA PHE A 103 9.43 -3.29 -13.16
C PHE A 103 9.66 -1.78 -13.22
N THR A 104 9.56 -1.16 -14.40
CA THR A 104 9.69 0.29 -14.55
C THR A 104 8.59 1.02 -13.78
N GLY A 105 8.96 1.66 -12.66
CA GLY A 105 8.03 2.41 -11.80
C GLY A 105 7.09 1.53 -10.96
N MET A 106 7.37 0.22 -10.86
CA MET A 106 6.51 -0.73 -10.15
C MET A 106 6.34 -0.41 -8.67
N TRP A 107 7.45 -0.05 -8.01
CA TRP A 107 7.46 0.30 -6.60
C TRP A 107 6.57 1.52 -6.32
N ASP A 108 6.81 2.63 -7.03
CA ASP A 108 5.98 3.85 -6.92
C ASP A 108 4.50 3.59 -7.25
N ALA A 109 4.24 2.77 -8.27
CA ALA A 109 2.88 2.42 -8.67
C ALA A 109 2.15 1.60 -7.60
N LEU A 110 2.83 0.60 -7.01
CA LEU A 110 2.28 -0.25 -5.95
C LEU A 110 2.09 0.53 -4.65
N ASP A 111 3.12 1.28 -4.23
CA ASP A 111 3.07 2.15 -3.04
C ASP A 111 1.92 3.16 -3.16
N GLY A 112 1.87 3.91 -4.26
CA GLY A 112 0.79 4.84 -4.53
C GLY A 112 -0.58 4.15 -4.56
N TYR A 113 -0.69 2.96 -5.15
CA TYR A 113 -1.95 2.22 -5.20
C TYR A 113 -2.48 1.86 -3.80
N LEU A 114 -1.59 1.50 -2.88
CA LEU A 114 -1.92 1.16 -1.49
C LEU A 114 -2.24 2.41 -0.66
N ARG A 115 -1.39 3.44 -0.75
CA ARG A 115 -1.56 4.71 -0.01
C ARG A 115 -2.86 5.42 -0.39
N TRP A 116 -3.19 5.49 -1.67
CA TRP A 116 -4.46 6.07 -2.13
C TRP A 116 -5.71 5.36 -1.59
N ARG A 117 -5.55 4.18 -1.01
CA ARG A 117 -6.63 3.39 -0.39
C ARG A 117 -6.55 3.33 1.14
N GLY A 118 -5.55 3.97 1.74
CA GLY A 118 -5.27 3.89 3.18
C GLY A 118 -5.07 2.47 3.68
N VAL A 119 -4.59 1.55 2.82
CA VAL A 119 -4.42 0.12 3.19
C VAL A 119 -3.03 -0.14 3.76
N GLY A 120 -2.03 0.61 3.30
CA GLY A 120 -0.62 0.40 3.62
C GLY A 120 0.28 1.08 2.61
N GLU A 121 1.48 0.55 2.47
CA GLU A 121 2.56 1.07 1.64
C GLU A 121 3.41 -0.07 1.08
N CYS A 122 4.35 0.24 0.17
CA CYS A 122 5.35 -0.74 -0.28
C CYS A 122 6.70 -0.41 0.37
N ASP A 123 7.14 -1.27 1.28
CA ASP A 123 8.34 -1.03 2.11
C ASP A 123 9.65 -1.41 1.40
N GLY A 124 9.56 -2.19 0.32
CA GLY A 124 10.71 -2.53 -0.50
C GLY A 124 10.51 -3.82 -1.27
N ASN A 125 11.60 -4.29 -1.87
CA ASN A 125 11.62 -5.54 -2.59
C ASN A 125 12.93 -6.31 -2.38
N ASP A 126 12.87 -7.62 -2.56
CA ASP A 126 14.05 -8.46 -2.74
C ASP A 126 14.02 -9.12 -4.13
N VAL A 127 15.17 -9.65 -4.54
CA VAL A 127 15.34 -10.41 -5.78
C VAL A 127 16.20 -11.62 -5.46
N GLY A 128 15.67 -12.83 -5.71
CA GLY A 128 16.37 -14.06 -5.38
C GLY A 128 15.60 -15.31 -5.77
N GLY A 129 16.20 -16.48 -5.55
CA GLY A 129 15.56 -17.77 -5.83
C GLY A 129 15.39 -18.10 -7.32
N THR A 130 14.85 -19.29 -7.58
CA THR A 130 14.58 -19.78 -8.93
C THR A 130 13.07 -20.03 -9.10
N PRO A 131 12.41 -19.34 -10.04
CA PRO A 131 10.99 -19.49 -10.25
C PRO A 131 10.61 -20.87 -10.82
N PRO A 132 9.44 -21.43 -10.46
CA PRO A 132 8.97 -22.68 -11.02
C PRO A 132 8.81 -22.62 -12.55
N GLY A 133 9.51 -23.49 -13.26
CA GLY A 133 9.42 -23.59 -14.73
C GLY A 133 10.16 -22.50 -15.50
N LEU A 134 10.97 -21.67 -14.83
CA LEU A 134 11.77 -20.61 -15.43
C LEU A 134 13.21 -20.69 -14.88
N PRO A 135 14.04 -21.62 -15.38
CA PRO A 135 15.38 -21.88 -14.81
C PRO A 135 16.36 -20.71 -14.92
N ASP A 136 16.19 -19.85 -15.93
CA ASP A 136 17.00 -18.64 -16.14
C ASP A 136 16.39 -17.39 -15.49
N GLY A 137 15.22 -17.54 -14.86
CA GLY A 137 14.47 -16.47 -14.24
C GLY A 137 14.85 -16.22 -12.79
N VAL A 138 14.16 -15.25 -12.18
CA VAL A 138 14.33 -14.90 -10.75
C VAL A 138 13.00 -14.57 -10.10
N VAL A 139 12.91 -14.76 -8.78
CA VAL A 139 11.74 -14.36 -7.99
C VAL A 139 11.96 -12.94 -7.48
N VAL A 140 10.93 -12.10 -7.58
CA VAL A 140 10.92 -10.74 -7.02
C VAL A 140 9.77 -10.63 -6.03
N ASN A 141 10.06 -10.28 -4.78
CA ASN A 141 9.04 -10.07 -3.75
C ASN A 141 8.93 -8.58 -3.42
N TRP A 142 7.72 -8.02 -3.44
CA TRP A 142 7.43 -6.70 -2.87
C TRP A 142 6.71 -6.84 -1.53
N PHE A 143 7.32 -6.31 -0.49
CA PHE A 143 6.79 -6.39 0.87
C PHE A 143 5.90 -5.18 1.16
N CYS A 144 4.66 -5.45 1.55
CA CYS A 144 3.67 -4.43 1.79
C CYS A 144 3.11 -4.59 3.22
N PRO A 145 3.57 -3.79 4.21
CA PRO A 145 2.90 -3.73 5.49
C PRO A 145 1.51 -3.09 5.31
N VAL A 146 0.50 -3.70 5.93
CA VAL A 146 -0.90 -3.30 5.78
C VAL A 146 -1.63 -3.27 7.12
N VAL A 147 -2.60 -2.37 7.22
CA VAL A 147 -3.45 -2.24 8.42
C VAL A 147 -4.60 -3.24 8.47
N ASP A 148 -4.87 -3.91 7.35
CA ASP A 148 -5.86 -4.97 7.23
C ASP A 148 -5.39 -5.95 6.15
N VAL A 149 -5.07 -7.18 6.55
CA VAL A 149 -4.45 -8.20 5.69
C VAL A 149 -5.35 -8.59 4.53
N ASP A 150 -6.63 -8.80 4.78
CA ASP A 150 -7.59 -9.22 3.76
C ASP A 150 -7.86 -8.12 2.73
N LEU A 151 -7.92 -6.86 3.18
CA LEU A 151 -7.98 -5.70 2.28
C LEU A 151 -6.67 -5.51 1.51
N GLY A 152 -5.52 -5.77 2.13
CA GLY A 152 -4.21 -5.81 1.47
C GLY A 152 -4.16 -6.82 0.33
N VAL A 153 -4.57 -8.07 0.59
CA VAL A 153 -4.65 -9.12 -0.44
C VAL A 153 -5.60 -8.69 -1.58
N LYS A 154 -6.78 -8.15 -1.26
CA LYS A 154 -7.73 -7.64 -2.27
C LYS A 154 -7.14 -6.48 -3.10
N ALA A 155 -6.36 -5.59 -2.46
CA ALA A 155 -5.69 -4.48 -3.11
C ALA A 155 -4.63 -4.99 -4.09
N LEU A 156 -3.73 -5.88 -3.67
CA LEU A 156 -2.69 -6.46 -4.52
C LEU A 156 -3.29 -7.26 -5.70
N ARG A 157 -4.35 -8.04 -5.47
CA ARG A 157 -5.09 -8.71 -6.55
C ARG A 157 -5.66 -7.74 -7.57
N SER A 158 -6.10 -6.55 -7.12
CA SER A 158 -6.63 -5.51 -8.00
C SER A 158 -5.53 -4.77 -8.74
N PHE A 159 -4.43 -4.49 -8.07
CA PHE A 159 -3.23 -3.91 -8.64
C PHE A 159 -2.63 -4.80 -9.74
N ALA A 160 -2.37 -6.09 -9.46
CA ALA A 160 -1.84 -7.05 -10.41
C ALA A 160 -2.68 -7.14 -11.71
N ARG A 161 -4.02 -7.04 -11.57
CA ARG A 161 -4.93 -6.94 -12.72
C ARG A 161 -4.77 -5.63 -13.49
N SER A 162 -4.63 -4.51 -12.80
CA SER A 162 -4.50 -3.19 -13.44
C SER A 162 -3.22 -3.05 -14.27
N VAL A 163 -2.11 -3.67 -13.83
CA VAL A 163 -0.82 -3.67 -14.54
C VAL A 163 -0.65 -4.84 -15.52
N ARG A 164 -1.67 -5.71 -15.61
CA ARG A 164 -1.71 -6.91 -16.46
C ARG A 164 -0.55 -7.87 -16.21
N MET A 165 -0.30 -8.20 -14.94
CA MET A 165 0.81 -9.08 -14.50
C MET A 165 0.71 -10.55 -14.98
N GLY A 166 -0.40 -10.95 -15.61
CA GLY A 166 -0.56 -12.31 -16.13
C GLY A 166 -0.61 -13.38 -15.02
N SER A 167 -0.08 -14.56 -15.29
CA SER A 167 -0.13 -15.71 -14.37
C SER A 167 1.17 -15.93 -13.58
N LEU A 168 2.19 -15.10 -13.77
CA LEU A 168 3.53 -15.25 -13.18
C LEU A 168 3.63 -14.55 -11.83
N HIS A 169 2.60 -14.65 -10.99
CA HIS A 169 2.64 -14.03 -9.68
C HIS A 169 1.80 -14.78 -8.67
N VAL A 170 2.16 -14.65 -7.40
CA VAL A 170 1.37 -15.13 -6.27
C VAL A 170 1.35 -14.04 -5.20
N ILE A 171 0.40 -14.14 -4.26
CA ILE A 171 0.31 -13.22 -3.13
C ILE A 171 0.40 -14.03 -1.85
N GLY A 172 1.41 -13.73 -1.04
CA GLY A 172 1.57 -14.24 0.32
C GLY A 172 0.96 -13.27 1.32
N ARG A 173 0.55 -13.77 2.48
CA ARG A 173 0.10 -12.95 3.61
C ARG A 173 0.68 -13.43 4.92
N ARG A 174 0.80 -12.54 5.88
CA ARG A 174 1.16 -12.80 7.27
C ARG A 174 0.34 -11.90 8.17
N GLU A 175 -0.25 -12.47 9.22
CA GLU A 175 -1.01 -11.71 10.22
C GLU A 175 -0.07 -10.86 11.10
N PRO A 176 -0.59 -9.82 11.77
CA PRO A 176 0.17 -9.08 12.78
C PRO A 176 0.69 -9.99 13.90
N GLY A 177 1.78 -9.59 14.55
CA GLY A 177 2.34 -10.27 15.72
C GLY A 177 3.71 -10.90 15.47
N GLU A 178 3.94 -12.07 16.08
CA GLU A 178 5.24 -12.76 16.02
C GLU A 178 5.66 -13.11 14.58
N ASP A 179 6.98 -13.16 14.37
CA ASP A 179 7.56 -13.49 13.08
C ASP A 179 7.20 -14.93 12.68
N SER A 180 6.17 -15.05 11.83
CA SER A 180 5.69 -16.32 11.29
C SER A 180 5.93 -16.40 9.79
N ASP A 181 5.86 -17.62 9.26
CA ASP A 181 5.91 -17.84 7.81
C ASP A 181 4.74 -17.16 7.08
N TYR A 182 4.99 -16.76 5.84
CA TYR A 182 3.96 -16.29 4.93
C TYR A 182 3.13 -17.46 4.40
N VAL A 183 1.82 -17.27 4.33
CA VAL A 183 0.89 -18.26 3.75
C VAL A 183 0.36 -17.78 2.41
N LEU A 184 0.11 -18.70 1.49
CA LEU A 184 -0.46 -18.39 0.18
C LEU A 184 -1.87 -17.82 0.35
N ALA A 185 -2.07 -16.56 -0.06
CA ALA A 185 -3.36 -15.89 -0.04
C ALA A 185 -4.05 -15.94 -1.41
N TYR A 186 -3.28 -15.93 -2.50
CA TYR A 186 -3.81 -15.97 -3.85
C TYR A 186 -2.77 -16.45 -4.87
N SER A 187 -3.23 -17.26 -5.83
CA SER A 187 -2.53 -17.52 -7.09
C SER A 187 -3.51 -17.48 -8.27
N PRO A 188 -3.12 -16.94 -9.44
CA PRO A 188 -3.84 -17.11 -10.69
C PRO A 188 -3.75 -18.56 -11.23
N ARG A 189 -2.83 -19.38 -10.73
CA ARG A 189 -2.67 -20.79 -11.11
C ARG A 189 -3.19 -21.70 -10.00
N LYS A 190 -3.99 -22.70 -10.37
CA LYS A 190 -4.52 -23.69 -9.41
C LYS A 190 -3.45 -24.67 -8.89
N SER A 191 -2.32 -24.76 -9.59
CA SER A 191 -1.20 -25.63 -9.20
C SER A 191 -0.44 -25.12 -7.97
N ASP A 192 -0.55 -23.83 -7.67
CA ASP A 192 0.21 -23.22 -6.59
C ASP A 192 -0.57 -23.41 -5.30
N THR A 193 0.00 -24.19 -4.38
CA THR A 193 -0.63 -24.55 -3.11
C THR A 193 0.09 -23.99 -1.89
N THR A 194 1.30 -23.47 -2.09
CA THR A 194 2.16 -22.93 -1.03
C THR A 194 2.76 -21.60 -1.46
N PHE A 195 3.21 -20.82 -0.49
CA PHE A 195 3.98 -19.61 -0.70
C PHE A 195 5.33 -19.78 -0.02
N THR A 196 6.40 -19.38 -0.70
CA THR A 196 7.77 -19.48 -0.21
C THR A 196 8.49 -18.20 -0.62
N LEU A 197 9.23 -17.59 0.31
CA LEU A 197 10.13 -16.48 0.00
C LEU A 197 11.43 -16.98 -0.63
#